data_AF-A0A2V6ZH47-F1
#
_entry.id   AF-A0A2V6ZH47-F1
#
_cell.length_a   1.000
_cell.length_b   1.000
_cell.length_c   1.000
_cell.angle_alpha   90.00
_cell.angle_beta   90.00
_cell.angle_gamma   90.00
#
_symmetry.space_group_name_H-M   'P 1'
#
loop_
_entity.id
_entity.type
_entity.pdbx_description
1 polymer ?
#
loop_
_entity_poly.entity_id
_entity_poly.type
_entity_poly.pdbx_seq_one_letter_code
_entity_poly.pdbx_strand_id
1 'polypeptide(L)'
;MSGAYDTAVFEAFRAVEVTVRQASDLTAEDVGVWLMRRAFDKRHGSLTDARVPEAEREATAHLFAGAIGLFKNPRSHRHAPITDPIEAVELILLASHLLRIVDSRSAPPDGSA
;
A
#
# COMPACT_ATOMS: atom_id res chain seq x y z
N MET A 1 17.66 6.94 23.33
CA MET A 1 17.12 6.72 21.98
C MET A 1 15.94 5.77 22.10
N SER A 2 14.70 6.27 22.23
CA SER A 2 13.53 5.40 22.04
C SER A 2 13.46 5.10 20.55
N GLY A 3 13.51 3.83 20.16
CA GLY A 3 13.44 3.43 18.75
C GLY A 3 12.09 3.86 18.20
N ALA A 4 12.04 4.93 17.39
CA ALA A 4 10.83 5.55 16.87
C ALA A 4 10.09 4.64 15.86
N TYR A 5 9.72 3.45 16.30
CA TYR A 5 9.15 2.36 15.52
C TYR A 5 7.79 2.75 14.95
N ASP A 6 6.96 3.42 15.76
CA ASP A 6 5.68 3.98 15.32
C ASP A 6 5.85 4.92 14.13
N THR A 7 6.80 5.84 14.23
CA THR A 7 7.09 6.81 13.16
C THR A 7 7.61 6.09 11.93
N ALA A 8 8.54 5.14 12.09
CA ALA A 8 9.11 4.39 10.98
C ALA A 8 8.04 3.58 10.23
N VAL A 9 7.16 2.89 10.95
CA VAL A 9 6.05 2.12 10.36
C VAL A 9 5.02 3.06 9.72
N PHE A 10 4.66 4.16 10.39
CA PHE A 10 3.74 5.14 9.82
C PHE A 10 4.27 5.71 8.49
N GLU A 11 5.53 6.16 8.46
CA GLU A 11 6.14 6.69 7.24
C GLU A 11 6.27 5.62 6.15
N ALA A 12 6.55 4.36 6.50
CA ALA A 12 6.58 3.26 5.54
C ALA A 12 5.22 3.03 4.85
N PHE A 13 4.12 2.98 5.60
CA PHE A 13 2.79 2.82 4.99
C PHE A 13 2.27 4.12 4.36
N ARG A 14 2.70 5.29 4.82
CA ARG A 14 2.46 6.56 4.12
C ARG A 14 3.13 6.56 2.74
N ALA A 15 4.34 6.04 2.64
CA ALA A 15 5.02 5.88 1.34
C ALA A 15 4.22 4.97 0.40
N VAL A 16 3.67 3.86 0.90
CA VAL A 16 2.74 3.00 0.12
C VAL A 16 1.53 3.80 -0.38
N GLU A 17 0.87 4.56 0.51
CA GLU A 17 -0.30 5.39 0.15
C GLU A 17 0.03 6.41 -0.94
N VAL A 18 1.13 7.15 -0.79
CA VAL A 18 1.56 8.15 -1.76
C VAL A 18 1.92 7.52 -3.09
N THR A 19 2.67 6.41 -3.09
CA THR A 19 3.12 5.74 -4.31
C THR A 19 1.94 5.16 -5.08
N VAL A 20 0.99 4.51 -4.41
CA VAL A 20 -0.24 4.01 -5.03
C VAL A 20 -1.02 5.15 -5.67
N ARG A 21 -1.19 6.28 -4.98
CA ARG A 21 -1.92 7.43 -5.52
C ARG A 21 -1.26 8.01 -6.77
N GLN A 22 0.06 8.20 -6.73
CA GLN A 22 0.82 8.72 -7.86
C GLN A 22 0.76 7.77 -9.05
N ALA A 23 0.93 6.47 -8.82
CA ALA A 23 0.90 5.47 -9.88
C ALA A 23 -0.50 5.24 -10.48
N SER A 24 -1.56 5.61 -9.75
CA SER A 24 -2.95 5.44 -10.20
C SER A 24 -3.58 6.69 -10.80
N ASP A 25 -2.84 7.81 -10.85
CA ASP A 25 -3.33 9.15 -11.28
C ASP A 25 -4.63 9.58 -10.56
N LEU A 26 -4.73 9.21 -9.27
CA LEU A 26 -5.86 9.56 -8.42
C LEU A 26 -5.63 10.87 -7.66
N THR A 27 -6.71 11.55 -7.30
CA THR A 27 -6.63 12.89 -6.72
C THR A 27 -6.13 12.87 -5.28
N ALA A 28 -5.70 14.04 -4.77
CA ALA A 28 -5.26 14.18 -3.38
C ALA A 28 -6.35 13.85 -2.35
N GLU A 29 -7.63 13.93 -2.73
CA GLU A 29 -8.78 13.57 -1.90
C GLU A 29 -8.92 12.06 -1.73
N ASP A 30 -8.35 11.27 -2.65
CA ASP A 30 -8.32 9.82 -2.57
C ASP A 30 -7.26 9.40 -1.54
N VAL A 31 -7.73 8.94 -0.38
CA VAL A 31 -6.88 8.54 0.76
C VAL A 31 -7.31 7.21 1.39
N GLY A 32 -6.39 6.59 2.13
CA GLY A 32 -6.65 5.45 2.99
C GLY A 32 -7.16 4.22 2.23
N VAL A 33 -8.13 3.53 2.85
CA VAL A 33 -8.74 2.31 2.30
C VAL A 33 -9.44 2.58 0.97
N TRP A 34 -10.05 3.75 0.81
CA TRP A 34 -10.80 4.08 -0.39
C TRP A 34 -9.89 4.25 -1.61
N LEU A 35 -8.75 4.93 -1.44
CA LEU A 35 -7.69 5.01 -2.46
C LEU A 35 -7.26 3.61 -2.93
N MET A 36 -6.96 2.71 -1.99
CA MET A 36 -6.50 1.35 -2.31
C MET A 36 -7.53 0.56 -3.10
N ARG A 37 -8.80 0.64 -2.69
CA ARG A 37 -9.90 -0.05 -3.39
C ARG A 37 -10.12 0.49 -4.80
N ARG A 38 -9.92 1.78 -5.02
CA ARG A 38 -10.07 2.41 -6.34
C ARG A 38 -8.90 2.06 -7.26
N ALA A 39 -7.67 2.19 -6.77
CA ALA A 39 -6.46 1.92 -7.54
C ALA A 39 -6.36 0.44 -7.98
N PHE A 40 -6.82 -0.49 -7.13
CA PHE A 40 -6.80 -1.94 -7.39
C PHE A 40 -8.19 -2.52 -7.69
N ASP A 41 -9.15 -1.71 -8.14
CA ASP A 41 -10.47 -2.23 -8.53
C ASP A 41 -10.31 -3.33 -9.58
N LYS A 42 -10.96 -4.48 -9.37
CA LYS A 42 -10.76 -5.70 -10.18
C LYS A 42 -11.10 -5.53 -11.66
N ARG A 43 -11.89 -4.51 -12.01
CA ARG A 43 -12.33 -4.21 -13.39
C ARG A 43 -11.68 -2.95 -13.95
N HIS A 44 -11.56 -1.90 -13.15
CA HIS A 44 -11.21 -0.55 -13.61
C HIS A 44 -9.99 0.05 -12.91
N GLY A 45 -9.35 -0.68 -11.98
CA GLY A 45 -8.19 -0.20 -11.25
C GLY A 45 -6.99 -0.05 -12.17
N SER A 46 -6.36 1.12 -12.17
CA SER A 46 -5.17 1.41 -12.98
C SER A 46 -3.95 0.57 -12.59
N LEU A 47 -3.92 0.05 -11.36
CA LEU A 47 -2.86 -0.85 -10.89
C LEU A 47 -3.32 -2.32 -10.85
N THR A 48 -4.45 -2.66 -11.47
CA THR A 48 -4.93 -4.04 -11.51
C THR A 48 -4.22 -4.83 -12.61
N ASP A 49 -3.66 -5.99 -12.24
CA ASP A 49 -3.11 -6.91 -13.24
C ASP A 49 -4.24 -7.67 -13.94
N ALA A 50 -4.55 -7.28 -15.18
CA ALA A 50 -5.60 -7.89 -15.99
C ALA A 50 -5.22 -9.29 -16.53
N ARG A 51 -4.01 -9.79 -16.28
CA ARG A 51 -3.54 -11.10 -16.77
C ARG A 51 -3.88 -12.25 -15.80
N VAL A 52 -4.10 -11.95 -14.53
CA VAL A 52 -4.42 -12.96 -13.50
C VAL A 52 -5.94 -13.16 -13.36
N PRO A 53 -6.41 -14.30 -12.80
CA PRO A 53 -7.82 -14.54 -12.49
C PRO A 53 -8.45 -13.44 -11.64
N GLU A 54 -9.77 -13.20 -11.81
CA GLU A 54 -10.50 -12.15 -11.07
C GLU A 54 -10.32 -12.26 -9.54
N ALA A 55 -10.33 -13.49 -9.01
CA ALA A 55 -10.14 -13.74 -7.59
C ALA A 55 -8.77 -13.23 -7.06
N GLU A 56 -7.71 -13.30 -7.86
CA GLU A 56 -6.38 -12.81 -7.48
C GLU A 56 -6.30 -11.27 -7.52
N ARG A 57 -7.06 -10.64 -8.42
CA ARG A 57 -7.23 -9.18 -8.46
C ARG A 57 -7.94 -8.69 -7.21
N GLU A 58 -9.03 -9.35 -6.83
CA GLU A 58 -9.74 -9.07 -5.59
C GLU A 58 -8.85 -9.27 -4.36
N ALA A 59 -8.12 -10.39 -4.29
CA ALA A 59 -7.20 -10.67 -3.19
C ALA A 59 -6.13 -9.57 -3.05
N THR A 60 -5.59 -9.10 -4.17
CA THR A 60 -4.67 -7.96 -4.19
C THR A 60 -5.32 -6.70 -3.61
N ALA A 61 -6.51 -6.34 -4.07
CA ALA A 61 -7.22 -5.15 -3.60
C ALA A 61 -7.47 -5.24 -2.08
N HIS A 62 -7.87 -6.42 -1.59
CA HIS A 62 -8.06 -6.69 -0.17
C HIS A 62 -6.76 -6.58 0.63
N LEU A 63 -5.64 -7.07 0.10
CA LEU A 63 -4.33 -6.95 0.74
C LEU A 63 -3.93 -5.50 0.97
N PHE A 64 -4.00 -4.65 -0.07
CA PHE A 64 -3.64 -3.23 0.04
C PHE A 64 -4.59 -2.46 0.95
N ALA A 65 -5.90 -2.66 0.78
CA ALA A 65 -6.92 -2.04 1.62
C ALA A 65 -6.76 -2.44 3.09
N GLY A 66 -6.51 -3.73 3.36
CA GLY A 66 -6.29 -4.27 4.70
C GLY A 66 -5.02 -3.71 5.33
N ALA A 67 -3.90 -3.69 4.59
CA ALA A 67 -2.63 -3.19 5.09
C ALA A 67 -2.70 -1.72 5.51
N ILE A 68 -3.27 -0.85 4.67
CA ILE A 68 -3.47 0.57 5.01
C ILE A 68 -4.46 0.74 6.17
N GLY A 69 -5.57 0.00 6.12
CA GLY A 69 -6.61 0.03 7.14
C GLY A 69 -6.14 -0.43 8.52
N LEU A 70 -5.20 -1.37 8.59
CA LEU A 70 -4.65 -1.91 9.84
C LEU A 70 -3.42 -1.15 10.34
N PHE A 71 -2.53 -0.73 9.43
CA PHE A 71 -1.20 -0.28 9.84
C PHE A 71 -0.95 1.23 9.69
N LYS A 72 -1.72 1.94 8.86
CA LYS A 72 -1.61 3.41 8.76
C LYS A 72 -2.76 4.12 9.47
N ASN A 73 -3.99 3.69 9.23
CA ASN A 73 -5.18 4.40 9.70
C ASN A 73 -5.31 4.43 11.23
N PRO A 74 -5.10 3.33 11.99
CA PRO A 74 -5.21 3.39 13.44
C PRO A 74 -4.20 4.36 14.04
N ARG A 75 -2.99 4.43 13.48
CA ARG A 75 -1.93 5.35 13.91
C ARG A 75 -2.20 6.82 13.55
N SER A 76 -3.14 7.07 12.63
CA SER A 76 -3.63 8.41 12.30
C SER A 76 -4.78 8.87 13.20
N HIS A 77 -5.46 7.95 13.91
CA HIS A 77 -6.70 8.23 14.64
C HIS A 77 -6.68 7.80 16.12
N ARG A 78 -5.74 6.95 16.54
CA ARG A 78 -5.61 6.36 17.88
C ARG A 78 -4.14 6.22 18.25
N HIS A 79 -3.81 6.34 19.54
CA HIS A 79 -2.47 6.01 20.05
C HIS A 79 -2.35 4.50 20.22
N ALA A 80 -1.62 3.83 19.32
CA ALA A 80 -1.35 2.40 19.34
C ALA A 80 0.16 2.17 19.13
N PRO A 81 0.97 2.29 20.20
CA PRO A 81 2.41 2.29 20.08
C PRO A 81 2.98 0.90 19.78
N ILE A 82 3.92 0.84 18.83
CA ILE A 82 4.78 -0.30 18.53
C ILE A 82 6.00 -0.20 19.43
N THR A 83 6.09 -1.14 20.36
CA THR A 83 7.21 -1.21 21.30
C THR A 83 8.21 -2.30 20.93
N ASP A 84 7.78 -3.29 20.14
CA ASP A 84 8.62 -4.39 19.67
C ASP A 84 9.37 -3.99 18.37
N PRO A 85 10.72 -3.95 18.39
CA PRO A 85 11.50 -3.71 17.18
C PRO A 85 11.28 -4.77 16.09
N ILE A 86 10.95 -6.01 16.45
CA ILE A 86 10.75 -7.09 15.47
C ILE A 86 9.45 -6.83 14.71
N GLU A 87 8.35 -6.54 15.41
CA GLU A 87 7.09 -6.14 14.78
C GLU A 87 7.29 -4.94 13.84
N ALA A 88 8.09 -3.94 14.26
CA ALA A 88 8.39 -2.79 13.43
C ALA A 88 9.08 -3.18 12.11
N VAL A 89 10.08 -4.07 12.17
CA VAL A 89 10.79 -4.57 11.00
C VAL A 89 9.86 -5.37 10.09
N GLU A 90 9.02 -6.25 10.64
CA GLU A 90 8.04 -7.04 9.86
C GLU A 90 7.09 -6.13 9.08
N LEU A 91 6.57 -5.10 9.74
CA LEU A 91 5.67 -4.13 9.12
C LEU A 91 6.36 -3.28 8.04
N ILE A 92 7.62 -2.90 8.25
CA ILE A 92 8.42 -2.19 7.23
C ILE A 92 8.70 -3.10 6.02
N LEU A 93 9.04 -4.37 6.25
CA LEU A 93 9.25 -5.35 5.18
C LEU A 93 7.96 -5.60 4.39
N LEU A 94 6.82 -5.66 5.06
CA LEU A 94 5.51 -5.72 4.40
C LEU A 94 5.28 -4.49 3.53
N ALA A 95 5.48 -3.28 4.05
CA ALA A 95 5.34 -2.05 3.27
C ALA A 95 6.29 -2.03 2.06
N SER A 96 7.54 -2.48 2.23
CA SER A 96 8.51 -2.62 1.14
C SER A 96 8.03 -3.61 0.07
N HIS A 97 7.44 -4.73 0.47
CA HIS A 97 6.88 -5.70 -0.47
C HIS A 97 5.71 -5.12 -1.26
N LEU A 98 4.82 -4.35 -0.60
CA LEU A 98 3.72 -3.65 -1.28
C LEU A 98 4.22 -2.63 -2.31
N LEU A 99 5.28 -1.87 -1.99
CA LEU A 99 5.90 -0.94 -2.94
C LEU A 99 6.44 -1.66 -4.18
N ARG A 100 7.15 -2.77 -4.01
CA ARG A 100 7.63 -3.59 -5.14
C ARG A 100 6.50 -4.08 -6.05
N ILE A 101 5.34 -4.40 -5.46
CA ILE A 101 4.16 -4.78 -6.23
C ILE A 101 3.67 -3.58 -7.06
N VAL A 102 3.60 -2.38 -6.50
CA VAL A 102 3.22 -1.16 -7.23
C VAL A 102 4.20 -0.87 -8.37
N ASP A 103 5.50 -0.97 -8.12
CA ASP A 103 6.54 -0.76 -9.14
C ASP A 103 6.35 -1.71 -10.33
N SER A 104 6.09 -2.99 -10.06
CA SER A 104 5.85 -4.01 -11.09
C SER A 104 4.61 -3.76 -11.96
N ARG A 105 3.68 -2.93 -11.47
CA ARG A 105 2.42 -2.56 -12.15
C ARG A 105 2.51 -1.21 -12.85
N SER A 106 3.45 -0.37 -12.44
CA SER A 106 3.66 0.98 -12.95
C SER A 106 4.70 1.03 -14.09
N ALA A 107 5.56 0.01 -14.19
CA ALA A 107 6.52 -0.09 -15.28
C ALA A 107 5.80 -0.29 -16.63
N PRO A 108 6.20 0.45 -17.70
CA PRO A 108 5.73 0.13 -19.03
C PRO A 108 6.14 -1.31 -19.38
N PRO A 109 5.32 -2.06 -20.14
CA PRO A 109 5.74 -3.38 -20.61
C PRO A 109 7.05 -3.22 -21.38
N ASP A 110 8.11 -3.90 -20.96
CA ASP A 110 9.41 -3.90 -21.63
C ASP A 110 9.21 -4.14 -23.14
N GLY A 111 9.58 -3.15 -23.98
CA GLY A 111 9.59 -3.31 -25.43
C GLY A 111 9.05 -2.17 -26.29
N SER A 112 9.37 -0.91 -26.00
CA SER A 112 9.28 0.17 -27.01
C SER A 112 10.50 1.07 -26.96
N ALA A 113 11.57 0.57 -27.58
CA ALA A 113 12.69 1.34 -28.12
C ALA A 113 12.87 0.94 -29.59
#